data_AF-A0A7K3YH50-F1
#
_entry.id   AF-A0A7K3YH50-F1
#
_cell.length_a   1.000
_cell.length_b   1.000
_cell.length_c   1.000
_cell.angle_alpha   90.00
_cell.angle_beta   90.00
_cell.angle_gamma   90.00
#
_symmetry.space_group_name_H-M   'P 1'
#
loop_
_entity.id
_entity.type
_entity.pdbx_description
1 polymer ?
#
loop_
_entity_poly.entity_id
_entity_poly.type
_entity_poly.pdbx_seq_one_letter_code
_entity_poly.pdbx_strand_id
1 'polypeptide(L)'
;MAMKGMLLVGHGSKLPYNKELIETTAKLIAEKTDDYIVKPGFMSLNTPTVEDQLEAFRSEEIDMLVVVPLFLAKGVHINQDIP
;
A
#
# COMPACT_ATOMS: atom_id res chain seq x y z
N MET A 1 13.20 -13.15 -13.14
CA MET A 1 11.74 -12.91 -13.13
C MET A 1 11.53 -11.42 -13.19
N ALA A 2 10.42 -10.94 -13.76
CA ALA A 2 10.16 -9.50 -13.79
C ALA A 2 9.73 -9.02 -12.40
N MET A 3 10.27 -7.87 -11.98
CA MET A 3 10.02 -7.27 -10.66
C MET A 3 8.63 -6.65 -10.64
N LYS A 4 7.87 -6.85 -9.56
CA LYS A 4 6.52 -6.31 -9.39
C LYS A 4 6.48 -5.26 -8.29
N GLY A 5 5.59 -4.29 -8.40
CA GLY A 5 5.24 -3.39 -7.30
C GLY A 5 4.10 -3.96 -6.47
N MET A 6 4.11 -3.74 -5.16
CA MET A 6 2.97 -3.95 -4.28
C MET A 6 2.70 -2.71 -3.44
N LEU A 7 1.51 -2.12 -3.61
CA LEU A 7 1.04 -1.00 -2.80
C LEU A 7 0.02 -1.48 -1.78
N LEU A 8 0.38 -1.48 -0.50
CA LEU A 8 -0.54 -1.79 0.59
C LEU A 8 -1.26 -0.52 1.03
N VAL A 9 -2.57 -0.50 0.84
CA VAL A 9 -3.40 0.69 1.08
C VAL A 9 -4.10 0.58 2.42
N GLY A 10 -3.77 1.50 3.32
CA GLY A 10 -4.52 1.75 4.55
C GLY A 10 -5.44 2.95 4.43
N HIS A 11 -6.49 3.00 5.25
CA HIS A 11 -7.32 4.20 5.34
C HIS A 11 -6.54 5.41 5.90
N GLY A 12 -5.66 5.16 6.86
CA GLY A 12 -5.02 6.17 7.71
C GLY A 12 -5.93 6.67 8.83
N SER A 13 -5.31 7.13 9.92
CA SER A 13 -5.97 7.53 11.15
C SER A 13 -5.18 8.62 11.88
N LYS A 14 -5.85 9.32 12.80
CA LYS A 14 -5.20 10.26 13.72
C LYS A 14 -4.33 9.53 14.74
N LEU A 15 -4.75 8.35 15.16
CA LEU A 15 -3.98 7.49 16.06
C LEU A 15 -2.97 6.66 15.27
N PRO A 16 -1.78 6.37 15.84
CA PRO A 16 -0.67 5.77 15.09
C PRO A 16 -0.93 4.32 14.67
N TYR A 17 -1.86 3.63 15.34
CA TYR A 17 -2.05 2.19 15.18
C TYR A 17 -2.37 1.73 13.76
N ASN A 18 -3.14 2.52 13.00
CA ASN A 18 -3.42 2.17 11.61
C ASN A 18 -2.13 2.23 10.77
N LYS A 19 -1.38 3.32 10.90
CA LYS A 19 -0.11 3.50 10.19
C LYS A 19 0.88 2.39 10.55
N GLU A 20 1.08 2.14 11.83
CA GLU A 20 1.98 1.10 12.33
C GLU A 20 1.61 -0.29 11.81
N LEU A 21 0.32 -0.63 11.77
CA LEU A 21 -0.16 -1.91 11.24
C LEU A 21 0.20 -2.07 9.76
N ILE A 22 -0.07 -1.07 8.94
CA ILE A 22 0.17 -1.12 7.49
C ILE A 22 1.67 -1.18 7.19
N GLU A 23 2.47 -0.33 7.84
CA GLU A 23 3.93 -0.30 7.65
C GLU A 23 4.57 -1.61 8.10
N THR A 24 4.16 -2.14 9.26
CA THR A 24 4.68 -3.42 9.76
C THR A 24 4.30 -4.57 8.83
N THR A 25 3.06 -4.59 8.32
CA THR A 25 2.60 -5.62 7.38
C THR A 25 3.36 -5.55 6.06
N ALA A 26 3.60 -4.34 5.53
CA ALA A 26 4.40 -4.13 4.33
C ALA A 26 5.82 -4.67 4.48
N LYS A 27 6.47 -4.35 5.61
CA LYS A 27 7.80 -4.85 5.94
C LYS A 27 7.83 -6.37 6.02
N LEU A 28 6.86 -6.98 6.72
CA LEU A 28 6.76 -8.44 6.85
C LEU A 28 6.58 -9.15 5.50
N ILE A 29 5.84 -8.53 4.56
CA ILE A 29 5.66 -9.08 3.22
C ILE A 29 6.97 -8.94 2.44
N ALA A 30 7.62 -7.77 2.45
CA ALA A 30 8.90 -7.54 1.78
C ALA A 30 10.00 -8.50 2.25
N GLU A 31 10.04 -8.85 3.54
CA GLU A 31 11.00 -9.83 4.09
C GLU A 31 10.73 -11.28 3.63
N LYS A 32 9.57 -11.56 3.03
CA LYS A 32 9.15 -12.92 2.61
C LYS A 32 9.17 -13.12 1.10
N THR A 33 9.45 -12.09 0.31
CA THR A 33 9.47 -12.18 -1.14
C THR A 33 10.56 -11.32 -1.75
N ASP A 34 11.27 -11.88 -2.72
CA ASP A 34 12.30 -11.16 -3.48
C ASP A 34 11.76 -10.61 -4.81
N ASP A 35 10.51 -10.91 -5.16
CA ASP A 35 9.89 -10.57 -6.44
C ASP A 35 9.06 -9.27 -6.40
N TYR A 36 8.90 -8.65 -5.21
CA TYR A 36 8.10 -7.44 -5.03
C TYR A 36 8.86 -6.29 -4.36
N ILE A 37 8.71 -5.09 -4.93
CA ILE A 37 8.95 -3.83 -4.25
C ILE A 37 7.66 -3.46 -3.50
N VAL A 38 7.65 -3.60 -2.18
CA VAL A 38 6.46 -3.36 -1.34
C VAL A 38 6.52 -1.96 -0.71
N LYS A 39 5.49 -1.15 -0.91
CA LYS A 39 5.36 0.19 -0.29
C LYS A 39 4.00 0.35 0.39
N PRO A 40 3.94 0.95 1.59
CA PRO A 40 2.68 1.32 2.24
C PRO A 40 2.19 2.70 1.77
N GLY A 41 0.88 2.85 1.57
CA GLY A 41 0.24 4.12 1.23
C GLY A 41 -1.09 4.30 1.96
N PHE A 42 -1.48 5.56 2.17
CA PHE A 42 -2.68 5.90 2.96
C PHE A 42 -3.66 6.76 2.18
N MET A 43 -4.95 6.47 2.34
CA MET A 43 -6.04 7.22 1.69
C MET A 43 -6.28 8.58 2.34
N SER A 44 -6.01 8.71 3.63
CA SER A 44 -6.27 9.93 4.41
C SER A 44 -5.37 10.03 5.62
N LEU A 45 -5.22 11.24 6.19
CA LEU A 45 -4.63 11.54 7.51
C LEU A 45 -3.15 11.20 7.72
N ASN A 46 -2.60 10.24 6.98
CA ASN A 46 -1.23 9.78 7.10
C ASN A 46 -0.54 9.86 5.74
N THR A 47 0.78 9.91 5.80
CA THR A 47 1.68 9.90 4.64
C THR A 47 2.64 8.71 4.76
N PRO A 48 3.14 8.18 3.64
CA PRO A 48 2.90 8.62 2.25
C PRO A 48 1.48 8.37 1.75
N THR A 49 0.91 9.27 0.94
CA THR A 49 -0.43 9.03 0.36
C THR A 49 -0.38 7.94 -0.71
N VAL A 50 -1.55 7.46 -1.14
CA VAL A 50 -1.63 6.56 -2.30
C VAL A 50 -1.03 7.22 -3.54
N GLU A 51 -1.32 8.50 -3.78
CA GLU A 51 -0.77 9.27 -4.91
C GLU A 51 0.75 9.42 -4.82
N ASP A 52 1.28 9.71 -3.62
CA ASP A 52 2.74 9.79 -3.40
C ASP A 52 3.41 8.47 -3.78
N GLN A 53 2.80 7.33 -3.43
CA GLN A 53 3.35 6.02 -3.74
C GLN A 53 3.21 5.66 -5.22
N LEU A 54 2.09 6.03 -5.86
CA LEU A 54 1.93 5.84 -7.29
C LEU A 54 3.02 6.60 -8.07
N GLU A 55 3.32 7.84 -7.69
CA GLU A 55 4.42 8.59 -8.29
C GLU A 55 5.78 7.94 -7.96
N ALA A 56 5.98 7.47 -6.73
CA ALA A 56 7.20 6.75 -6.35
C ALA A 56 7.38 5.42 -7.10
N PHE A 57 6.32 4.77 -7.55
CA PHE A 57 6.40 3.55 -8.38
C PHE A 57 6.68 3.85 -9.85
N ARG A 58 6.41 5.07 -10.34
CA ARG A 58 6.74 5.47 -11.72
C ARG A 58 8.24 5.51 -11.98
N SER A 59 9.04 5.72 -10.93
CA SER A 59 10.50 5.66 -11.01
C SER A 59 11.08 4.25 -10.80
N GLU A 60 10.25 3.26 -10.48
CA GLU A 60 10.71 1.88 -10.27
C GLU A 60 10.62 1.07 -11.58
N GLU A 61 11.59 0.19 -11.80
CA GLU A 61 11.55 -0.76 -12.92
C GLU A 61 10.67 -1.97 -12.57
N ILE A 62 9.35 -1.77 -12.62
CA ILE A 62 8.34 -2.82 -12.40
C ILE A 62 7.51 -3.09 -13.65
N ASP A 63 7.11 -4.34 -13.88
CA ASP A 63 6.25 -4.72 -15.00
C ASP A 63 4.75 -4.65 -14.67
N MET A 64 4.42 -4.69 -13.38
CA MET A 64 3.06 -4.69 -12.85
C MET A 64 3.03 -4.08 -11.45
N LEU A 65 1.96 -3.33 -11.14
CA LEU A 65 1.67 -2.86 -9.79
C LEU A 65 0.42 -3.56 -9.25
N VAL A 66 0.55 -4.24 -8.12
CA VAL A 66 -0.55 -4.86 -7.38
C VAL A 66 -0.97 -3.93 -6.23
N VAL A 67 -2.22 -3.52 -6.21
CA VAL A 67 -2.78 -2.67 -5.14
C VAL A 67 -3.60 -3.53 -4.19
N VAL A 68 -3.25 -3.53 -2.91
CA VAL A 68 -3.86 -4.39 -1.88
C VAL A 68 -4.50 -3.51 -0.80
N PRO A 69 -5.82 -3.33 -0.80
CA PRO A 69 -6.52 -2.63 0.26
C PRO A 69 -6.57 -3.48 1.53
N LEU A 70 -5.90 -3.02 2.61
CA LEU A 70 -5.80 -3.76 3.87
C LEU A 70 -6.97 -3.45 4.81
N PHE A 71 -8.13 -4.02 4.50
CA PHE A 71 -9.38 -3.82 5.24
C PHE A 71 -10.00 -5.15 5.64
N LEU A 72 -10.59 -5.20 6.84
CA LEU A 72 -11.24 -6.41 7.36
C LEU A 72 -12.56 -6.75 6.65
N ALA A 73 -13.28 -5.73 6.16
CA ALA A 73 -14.57 -5.90 5.52
C ALA A 73 -14.77 -4.87 4.41
N LYS A 74 -15.61 -5.23 3.44
CA LYS A 74 -16.08 -4.32 2.39
C LYS A 74 -17.00 -3.26 3.00
N GLY A 75 -16.48 -2.04 3.15
CA GLY A 75 -17.23 -0.84 3.54
C GLY A 75 -17.41 0.12 2.37
N VAL A 76 -18.12 1.23 2.59
CA VAL A 76 -18.42 2.26 1.57
C VAL A 76 -17.14 2.79 0.89
N HIS A 77 -16.04 2.92 1.64
CA HIS A 77 -14.73 3.37 1.14
C HIS A 77 -14.05 2.38 0.18
N ILE A 78 -14.34 1.08 0.25
CA ILE A 78 -13.75 0.12 -0.70
C ILE A 78 -14.43 0.20 -2.07
N ASN A 79 -15.71 0.57 -2.12
CA ASN A 79 -16.46 0.60 -3.38
C ASN A 79 -16.43 1.96 -4.10
N GLN A 80 -16.00 3.03 -3.42
CA GLN A 80 -15.97 4.39 -4.00
C GLN A 80 -14.56 4.98 -4.13
N ASP A 81 -13.62 4.63 -3.25
CA ASP A 81 -12.32 5.31 -3.19
C ASP A 81 -11.16 4.46 -3.74
N ILE A 82 -11.35 3.14 -3.92
CA ILE A 82 -10.36 2.23 -4.52
C ILE A 82 -11.05 1.46 -5.66
N PRO A 83 -10.92 1.90 -6.93
CA PRO A 83 -11.56 1.24 -8.07
C PRO A 83 -11.01 -0.15 -8.37
#